data_AF-A0A357HWQ1-F1
#
_entry.id   AF-A0A357HWQ1-F1
#
_cell.length_a   1.000
_cell.length_b   1.000
_cell.length_c   1.000
_cell.angle_alpha   90.00
_cell.angle_beta   90.00
_cell.angle_gamma   90.00
#
_symmetry.space_group_name_H-M   'P 1'
#
loop_
_entity.id
_entity.type
_entity.pdbx_description
1 polymer ?
#
loop_
_entity_poly.entity_id
_entity_poly.type
_entity_poly.pdbx_seq_one_letter_code
_entity_poly.pdbx_strand_id
1 'polypeptide(L)'
;MPELNWIGKSAVVKHHKEVPFRLLETDPELSCGEPDSGNLIVEGDNLHALKALLPRYAGKVKCIYIDPPYNTGNEGWVYNDNVKAPEIVKWLGETVGKE
;
A
#
# COMPACT_ATOMS: atom_id res chain seq x y z
N MET A 1 15.25 -10.08 21.13
CA MET A 1 15.31 -9.66 19.71
C MET A 1 15.18 -8.16 19.67
N PRO A 2 15.96 -7.44 18.84
CA PRO A 2 15.75 -6.02 18.62
C PRO A 2 14.38 -5.80 17.96
N GLU A 3 13.72 -4.69 18.31
CA GLU A 3 12.41 -4.31 17.78
C GLU A 3 12.41 -2.83 17.38
N LEU A 4 11.88 -2.52 16.20
CA LEU A 4 11.61 -1.15 15.75
C LEU A 4 10.23 -0.71 16.24
N ASN A 5 10.15 0.40 16.99
CA ASN A 5 8.90 0.96 17.49
C ASN A 5 8.70 2.40 16.98
N TRP A 6 7.45 2.76 16.70
CA TRP A 6 7.06 4.07 16.19
C TRP A 6 5.63 4.43 16.61
N ILE A 7 5.30 5.73 16.54
CA ILE A 7 3.96 6.24 16.84
C ILE A 7 2.91 5.59 15.91
N GLY A 8 1.82 5.05 16.48
CA GLY A 8 0.75 4.43 15.70
C GLY A 8 0.99 2.98 15.25
N LYS A 9 2.16 2.37 15.54
CA LYS A 9 2.45 0.95 15.23
C LYS A 9 1.32 0.01 15.64
N SER A 10 0.82 0.15 16.86
CA SER A 10 -0.24 -0.71 17.42
C SER A 10 -1.56 -0.61 16.66
N ALA A 11 -1.88 0.56 16.11
CA ALA A 11 -3.06 0.78 15.28
C ALA A 11 -2.91 0.14 13.90
N VAL A 12 -1.76 0.30 13.25
CA VAL A 12 -1.54 -0.17 11.87
C VAL A 12 -1.39 -1.69 11.79
N VAL A 13 -0.76 -2.33 12.77
CA VAL A 13 -0.49 -3.79 12.75
C VAL A 13 -1.76 -4.62 12.59
N LYS A 14 -2.90 -4.15 13.12
CA LYS A 14 -4.19 -4.86 13.00
C LYS A 14 -5.14 -4.22 11.98
N HIS A 15 -4.78 -3.09 11.39
CA HIS A 15 -5.65 -2.37 10.45
C HIS A 15 -6.08 -3.23 9.27
N HIS A 16 -5.20 -4.11 8.78
CA HIS A 16 -5.54 -5.08 7.74
C HIS A 16 -6.72 -6.00 8.12
N LYS A 17 -7.15 -6.11 9.37
CA LYS A 17 -8.32 -6.89 9.78
C LYS A 17 -9.62 -6.12 9.62
N GLU A 18 -9.55 -4.80 9.66
CA GLU A 18 -10.69 -3.88 9.60
C GLU A 18 -11.10 -3.59 8.15
N VAL A 19 -10.14 -3.65 7.22
CA VAL A 19 -10.41 -3.41 5.79
C VAL A 19 -11.36 -4.49 5.26
N PRO A 20 -12.53 -4.17 4.67
CA PRO A 20 -13.41 -5.19 4.12
C PRO A 20 -12.82 -5.83 2.86
N PHE A 21 -13.14 -7.11 2.67
CA PHE A 21 -12.94 -7.79 1.39
C PHE A 21 -13.87 -7.18 0.33
N ARG A 22 -13.40 -7.08 -0.91
CA ARG A 22 -14.18 -6.64 -2.07
C ARG A 22 -14.03 -7.65 -3.20
N LEU A 23 -15.08 -7.84 -3.99
CA LEU A 23 -15.02 -8.64 -5.20
C LEU A 23 -14.34 -7.84 -6.32
N LEU A 24 -13.65 -8.55 -7.21
CA LEU A 24 -13.15 -7.97 -8.45
C LEU A 24 -14.31 -7.89 -9.44
N GLU A 25 -14.50 -6.72 -10.04
CA GLU A 25 -15.45 -6.48 -11.11
C GLU A 25 -14.68 -6.33 -12.42
N THR A 26 -15.10 -7.06 -13.45
CA THR A 26 -14.48 -6.95 -14.78
C THR A 26 -15.09 -5.76 -15.50
N ASP A 27 -14.23 -4.87 -16.02
CA ASP A 27 -14.63 -3.81 -16.93
C ASP A 27 -14.36 -4.26 -18.38
N PRO A 28 -15.39 -4.58 -19.18
CA PRO A 28 -15.21 -5.04 -20.56
C PRO A 28 -14.67 -3.96 -21.50
N GLU A 29 -14.89 -2.68 -21.20
CA GLU A 29 -14.46 -1.57 -22.07
C GLU A 29 -12.96 -1.30 -21.94
N LEU A 30 -12.41 -1.50 -20.74
CA LEU A 30 -10.97 -1.34 -20.45
C LEU A 30 -10.16 -2.63 -20.59
N SER A 31 -10.82 -3.79 -20.64
CA SER A 31 -10.16 -5.08 -20.79
C SER A 31 -9.59 -5.27 -22.21
N CYS A 32 -8.39 -5.82 -22.31
CA CYS A 32 -7.74 -6.10 -23.60
C CYS A 32 -6.90 -7.39 -23.56
N GLY A 33 -6.60 -7.91 -24.75
CA GLY A 33 -5.85 -9.16 -24.92
C GLY A 33 -6.73 -10.41 -24.89
N GLU A 34 -6.08 -11.57 -24.86
CA GLU A 34 -6.78 -12.86 -24.84
C GLU A 34 -7.52 -13.07 -23.52
N PRO A 35 -8.81 -13.45 -23.57
CA PRO A 35 -9.51 -13.94 -22.39
C PRO A 35 -8.72 -15.06 -21.71
N ASP A 36 -8.79 -15.11 -20.38
CA ASP A 36 -8.12 -16.15 -19.57
C ASP A 36 -6.58 -16.24 -19.71
N SER A 37 -5.92 -15.21 -20.27
CA SER A 37 -4.45 -15.14 -20.34
C SER A 37 -3.74 -15.18 -18.98
N GLY A 38 -4.48 -14.93 -17.89
CA GLY A 38 -3.99 -14.92 -16.51
C GLY A 38 -3.37 -13.59 -16.07
N ASN A 39 -3.27 -12.61 -16.97
CA ASN A 39 -2.83 -11.25 -16.65
C ASN A 39 -4.00 -10.42 -16.11
N LEU A 40 -3.72 -9.52 -15.17
CA LEU A 40 -4.71 -8.67 -14.52
C LEU A 40 -4.14 -7.27 -14.30
N ILE A 41 -4.96 -6.26 -14.60
CA ILE A 41 -4.77 -4.89 -14.12
C ILE A 41 -5.93 -4.63 -13.16
N VAL A 42 -5.63 -4.17 -11.94
CA VAL A 42 -6.64 -3.92 -10.90
C VAL A 42 -6.57 -2.44 -10.54
N GLU A 43 -7.68 -1.74 -10.73
CA GLU A 43 -7.85 -0.37 -10.25
C GLU A 43 -8.39 -0.37 -8.82
N GLY A 44 -7.76 0.42 -7.94
CA GLY A 44 -8.23 0.63 -6.58
C GLY A 44 -7.10 0.91 -5.59
N ASP A 45 -7.49 1.18 -4.35
CA ASP A 45 -6.55 1.20 -3.24
C ASP A 45 -5.84 -0.16 -3.10
N ASN A 46 -4.52 -0.12 -2.94
CA ASN A 46 -3.69 -1.33 -3.00
C ASN A 46 -4.02 -2.33 -1.88
N LEU A 47 -4.43 -1.89 -0.69
CA LEU A 47 -4.76 -2.78 0.42
C LEU A 47 -6.08 -3.50 0.16
N HIS A 48 -7.06 -2.81 -0.43
CA HIS A 48 -8.29 -3.43 -0.92
C HIS A 48 -8.04 -4.41 -2.07
N ALA A 49 -7.21 -4.03 -3.05
CA ALA A 49 -6.86 -4.88 -4.20
C ALA A 49 -6.14 -6.15 -3.75
N LEU A 50 -5.14 -6.04 -2.87
CA LEU A 50 -4.42 -7.19 -2.31
C LEU A 50 -5.37 -8.12 -1.56
N LYS A 51 -6.33 -7.58 -0.79
CA LYS A 51 -7.36 -8.39 -0.13
C LYS A 51 -8.25 -9.15 -1.10
N ALA A 52 -8.67 -8.53 -2.19
CA ALA A 52 -9.48 -9.17 -3.22
C ALA A 52 -8.72 -10.33 -3.88
N LEU A 53 -7.39 -10.21 -4.04
CA LEU A 53 -6.54 -11.21 -4.68
C LEU A 53 -6.17 -12.39 -3.77
N LEU A 54 -6.24 -12.23 -2.44
CA LEU A 54 -5.83 -13.26 -1.46
C LEU A 54 -6.41 -14.66 -1.74
N PRO A 55 -7.73 -14.85 -1.97
CA PRO A 55 -8.30 -16.18 -2.13
C PRO A 55 -7.70 -16.97 -3.31
N ARG A 56 -7.24 -16.26 -4.35
CA ARG A 56 -6.73 -16.89 -5.59
C ARG A 56 -5.21 -16.97 -5.64
N TYR A 57 -4.51 -15.94 -5.14
CA TYR A 57 -3.08 -15.74 -5.36
C TYR A 57 -2.19 -15.91 -4.12
N ALA A 58 -2.77 -16.11 -2.92
CA ALA A 58 -1.97 -16.35 -1.71
C ALA A 58 -1.00 -17.52 -1.89
N GLY A 59 0.27 -17.29 -1.56
CA GLY A 59 1.35 -18.28 -1.69
C GLY A 59 1.79 -18.59 -3.13
N LYS A 60 1.27 -17.88 -4.15
CA LYS A 60 1.57 -18.15 -5.57
C LYS A 60 2.42 -17.07 -6.25
N VAL A 61 2.62 -15.93 -5.60
CA VAL A 61 3.38 -14.81 -6.18
C VAL A 61 4.88 -15.08 -6.08
N LYS A 62 5.55 -15.20 -7.23
CA LYS A 62 6.99 -15.48 -7.31
C LYS A 62 7.85 -14.24 -7.02
N CYS A 63 7.40 -13.08 -7.47
CA CYS A 63 8.13 -11.82 -7.37
C CYS A 63 7.16 -10.68 -7.17
N ILE A 64 7.53 -9.73 -6.32
CA ILE A 64 6.81 -8.47 -6.11
C ILE A 64 7.79 -7.34 -6.40
N TYR A 65 7.40 -6.43 -7.27
CA TYR A 65 8.11 -5.18 -7.53
C TYR A 65 7.18 -4.02 -7.17
N ILE A 66 7.64 -3.12 -6.32
CA ILE A 66 6.89 -1.93 -5.89
C ILE A 66 7.83 -0.72 -5.86
N ASP A 67 7.27 0.42 -6.22
CA ASP A 67 7.91 1.73 -6.14
C ASP A 67 7.04 2.65 -5.25
N PRO A 68 7.05 2.46 -3.91
CA PRO A 68 6.24 3.26 -2.99
C PRO A 68 6.79 4.68 -2.84
N PRO A 69 6.02 5.65 -2.30
CA PRO A 69 6.56 6.95 -1.92
C PRO A 69 7.73 6.80 -0.93
N TYR A 70 8.80 7.57 -1.16
CA TYR A 70 10.07 7.56 -0.43
C TYR A 70 10.07 8.47 0.81
N ASN A 71 9.07 9.34 0.94
CA ASN A 71 8.98 10.36 1.97
C ASN A 71 10.15 11.37 1.94
N THR A 72 10.55 11.84 0.75
CA THR A 72 11.65 12.81 0.61
C THR A 72 11.27 14.24 1.02
N GLY A 73 9.97 14.53 1.14
CA GLY A 73 9.49 15.89 1.33
C GLY A 73 9.56 16.75 0.07
N ASN A 74 9.95 16.19 -1.08
CA ASN A 74 9.93 16.89 -2.36
C ASN A 74 8.50 16.93 -2.93
N GLU A 75 7.90 18.12 -2.92
CA GLU A 75 6.53 18.34 -3.40
C GLU A 75 6.47 18.73 -4.88
N GLY A 76 7.62 18.84 -5.56
CA GLY A 76 7.69 19.15 -6.99
C GLY A 76 7.44 17.97 -7.92
N TRP A 77 7.17 16.77 -7.38
CA TRP A 77 6.93 15.53 -8.11
C TRP A 77 5.43 15.24 -8.26
N VAL A 78 5.06 14.43 -9.27
CA VAL A 78 3.65 14.11 -9.60
C VAL A 78 2.95 13.34 -8.46
N TYR A 79 3.71 12.60 -7.67
CA TYR A 79 3.21 11.90 -6.50
C TYR A 79 3.55 12.67 -5.22
N ASN A 80 2.56 12.81 -4.34
CA ASN A 80 2.78 13.39 -3.02
C ASN A 80 3.67 12.47 -2.18
N ASP A 81 4.94 12.84 -2.12
CA ASP A 81 6.00 12.10 -1.45
C ASP A 81 6.32 12.68 -0.05
N ASN A 82 5.32 13.22 0.64
CA ASN A 82 5.51 13.88 1.92
C ASN A 82 4.53 13.37 2.99
N VAL A 83 5.07 12.85 4.10
CA VAL A 83 4.31 12.53 5.31
C VAL A 83 4.01 13.82 6.08
N LYS A 84 2.82 14.37 5.85
CA LYS A 84 2.39 15.66 6.43
C LYS A 84 1.48 15.56 7.65
N ALA A 85 1.17 14.35 8.14
CA ALA A 85 0.32 14.18 9.31
C ALA A 85 0.94 14.91 10.52
N PRO A 86 0.25 15.90 11.14
CA PRO A 86 0.85 16.76 12.16
C PRO A 86 1.46 15.98 13.34
N GLU A 87 0.82 14.88 13.75
CA GLU A 87 1.29 14.02 14.83
C GLU A 87 2.60 13.31 14.46
N ILE A 88 2.72 12.86 13.21
CA ILE A 88 3.94 12.18 12.73
C ILE A 88 5.07 13.18 12.58
N VAL A 89 4.82 14.36 12.01
CA VAL A 89 5.84 15.41 11.84
C VAL A 89 6.38 15.84 13.21
N LYS A 90 5.49 16.06 14.19
CA LYS A 90 5.88 16.38 15.57
C LYS A 90 6.73 15.26 16.18
N TRP A 91 6.27 14.01 16.10
CA TRP A 91 6.97 12.86 16.67
C TRP A 91 8.36 12.64 16.05
N LEU A 92 8.49 12.80 14.74
CA LEU A 92 9.78 12.71 14.03
C LEU A 92 10.76 13.77 14.54
N GLY A 93 10.31 15.02 14.68
CA GLY A 93 11.12 16.11 15.21
C GLY A 93 11.58 15.89 16.65
N GLU A 94 10.75 15.27 17.50
CA GLU A 94 11.07 14.96 18.90
C GLU A 94 11.97 13.72 19.05
N THR A 95 11.76 12.68 18.23
CA THR A 95 12.38 11.35 18.44
C THR A 95 13.65 11.14 17.62
N VAL A 96 13.63 11.57 16.36
CA VAL A 96 14.75 11.38 15.42
C VAL A 96 15.70 12.57 15.48
N GLY A 97 15.17 13.76 15.80
CA GLY A 97 15.94 15.01 15.84
C GLY A 97 16.22 15.58 14.46
N LYS A 98 17.04 16.63 14.40
CA LYS A 98 17.64 17.10 13.15
C LYS A 98 18.99 16.40 13.02
N GLU A 99 19.16 15.59 11.98
CA GLU A 99 20.52 15.33 11.48
C GLU A 99 21.14 16.62 10.94
#